data_AF-A0A535E629-F1
#
_entry.id   AF-A0A535E629-F1
#
_cell.length_a   1.000
_cell.length_b   1.000
_cell.length_c   1.000
_cell.angle_alpha   90.00
_cell.angle_beta   90.00
_cell.angle_gamma   90.00
#
_symmetry.space_group_name_H-M   'P 1'
#
loop_
_entity.id
_entity.type
_entity.pdbx_description
1 polymer ?
#
loop_
_entity_poly.entity_id
_entity_poly.type
_entity_poly.pdbx_seq_one_letter_code
_entity_poly.pdbx_strand_id
1 'polypeptide(L)'
;MSYAVRGGGASSVTPRATSALSRSRDPFRADAGPRDEHQLRGAGAADAARPHTHPPERHARALPLSVIVTADDLGLSTGVTRGILEAHRRGVVRSTSLIVTYPAAQEAAALALAEPDLEIGLHLDLVGGRPASDPASVPSLCDENGTFYPLSVFTRRLFTGRVRPAELARELRAQAARARSWGVPALAWDSHRHVHLLPPVALVVGHVARDLGVRWVRRARAPRLRTELKTASLAAASLVSDLAFRGIRGPSWYVDLTSQRPRLDAAGVALLAAYGGLGEVAGHPGYVDDDLSLADGLLPRADDLALLTDPLLRTALGRDVLWRVH
;
A
#
# COMPACT_ATOMS: atom_id res chain seq x y z
N MET A 1 54.49 -27.71 -28.38
CA MET A 1 53.67 -27.94 -29.58
C MET A 1 53.06 -26.61 -29.99
N SER A 2 53.64 -26.01 -31.04
CA SER A 2 53.20 -24.80 -31.73
C SER A 2 52.07 -25.09 -32.70
N TYR A 3 51.23 -24.09 -33.00
CA TYR A 3 50.69 -23.65 -34.31
C TYR A 3 49.64 -22.55 -33.97
N ALA A 4 49.86 -21.25 -34.14
CA ALA A 4 50.12 -20.42 -35.32
C ALA A 4 48.94 -20.33 -36.31
N VAL A 5 48.27 -19.16 -36.39
CA VAL A 5 48.30 -18.21 -37.56
C VAL A 5 47.15 -18.50 -38.57
N ARG A 6 46.39 -17.62 -39.24
CA ARG A 6 46.42 -16.20 -39.73
C ARG A 6 44.96 -15.82 -40.08
N GLY A 7 44.51 -14.56 -39.98
CA GLY A 7 44.54 -13.53 -41.05
C GLY A 7 43.09 -13.11 -41.39
N GLY A 8 42.72 -11.90 -41.81
CA GLY A 8 43.39 -10.65 -42.15
C GLY A 8 42.45 -9.79 -43.05
N GLY A 9 42.58 -8.45 -42.99
CA GLY A 9 42.02 -7.44 -43.93
C GLY A 9 40.68 -6.80 -43.49
N ALA A 10 40.52 -5.51 -43.13
CA ALA A 10 41.01 -4.21 -43.68
C ALA A 10 40.48 -3.95 -45.11
N SER A 11 39.88 -2.83 -45.51
CA SER A 11 39.96 -1.42 -45.08
C SER A 11 38.84 -0.55 -45.72
N SER A 12 38.55 0.62 -45.09
CA SER A 12 38.34 1.98 -45.68
C SER A 12 37.19 2.23 -46.71
N VAL A 13 36.46 3.35 -46.76
CA VAL A 13 36.88 4.76 -46.97
C VAL A 13 35.66 5.70 -46.71
N THR A 14 35.89 6.89 -46.16
CA THR A 14 35.10 8.15 -46.29
C THR A 14 36.09 9.27 -46.73
N PRO A 15 35.77 10.58 -46.90
CA PRO A 15 34.55 11.36 -47.22
C PRO A 15 34.80 12.45 -48.32
N ARG A 16 33.80 13.33 -48.61
CA ARG A 16 33.84 14.79 -49.01
C ARG A 16 32.66 15.12 -49.95
N ALA A 17 32.16 16.34 -50.19
CA ALA A 17 31.98 17.66 -49.53
C ALA A 17 31.70 18.69 -50.67
N THR A 18 31.06 19.83 -50.35
CA THR A 18 30.96 21.13 -51.12
C THR A 18 29.95 21.17 -52.30
N SER A 19 29.26 22.25 -52.71
CA SER A 19 29.21 23.71 -52.44
C SER A 19 27.91 24.28 -53.09
N ALA A 20 27.10 25.18 -52.49
CA ALA A 20 27.09 26.67 -52.56
C ALA A 20 26.39 27.35 -53.78
N LEU A 21 25.83 28.55 -53.50
CA LEU A 21 25.35 29.66 -54.37
C LEU A 21 23.85 29.60 -54.79
N SER A 22 23.03 30.67 -54.86
CA SER A 22 23.24 32.12 -54.97
C SER A 22 21.97 32.92 -54.57
N ARG A 23 22.14 34.21 -54.29
CA ARG A 23 21.14 35.26 -53.98
C ARG A 23 20.42 35.80 -55.23
N SER A 24 19.21 36.37 -55.08
CA SER A 24 18.86 37.67 -55.69
C SER A 24 17.67 38.37 -54.98
N ARG A 25 17.86 39.67 -54.68
CA ARG A 25 16.84 40.73 -54.60
C ARG A 25 16.60 41.19 -56.06
N ASP A 26 15.57 41.88 -56.53
CA ASP A 26 14.86 43.08 -56.06
C ASP A 26 13.78 43.45 -57.16
N PRO A 27 13.21 44.68 -57.29
CA PRO A 27 11.79 45.03 -57.12
C PRO A 27 11.14 45.58 -58.43
N PHE A 28 10.12 46.45 -58.33
CA PHE A 28 9.27 47.10 -59.37
C PHE A 28 7.94 46.35 -59.66
N ARG A 29 6.73 46.95 -59.66
CA ARG A 29 6.27 48.35 -59.65
C ARG A 29 4.75 48.41 -59.41
N ALA A 30 4.30 49.52 -58.80
CA ALA A 30 3.03 50.31 -58.88
C ALA A 30 1.87 49.82 -59.81
N ASP A 31 0.59 50.17 -59.65
CA ASP A 31 -0.02 51.45 -59.22
C ASP A 31 -1.57 51.36 -59.13
N ALA A 32 -2.16 52.36 -58.44
CA ALA A 32 -3.47 53.02 -58.60
C ALA A 32 -4.85 52.29 -58.44
N GLY A 33 -5.71 52.85 -57.55
CA GLY A 33 -7.16 52.58 -57.37
C GLY A 33 -8.06 53.32 -58.38
N PRO A 34 -9.23 53.93 -58.02
CA PRO A 34 -10.12 53.80 -56.85
C PRO A 34 -11.62 53.60 -57.26
N ARG A 35 -12.56 53.68 -56.27
CA ARG A 35 -14.05 53.93 -56.31
C ARG A 35 -14.79 52.95 -55.39
N ASP A 36 -15.80 53.28 -54.58
CA ASP A 36 -16.60 54.50 -54.41
C ASP A 36 -17.21 54.54 -53.00
N GLU A 37 -17.69 55.72 -52.65
CA GLU A 37 -18.19 56.22 -51.37
C GLU A 37 -19.54 55.61 -50.92
N HIS A 38 -19.79 55.54 -49.60
CA HIS A 38 -20.89 56.30 -48.97
C HIS A 38 -20.84 56.22 -47.43
N GLN A 39 -20.80 57.40 -46.82
CA GLN A 39 -20.87 57.67 -45.38
C GLN A 39 -22.28 57.47 -44.83
N LEU A 40 -22.39 56.99 -43.58
CA LEU A 40 -23.32 57.54 -42.59
C LEU A 40 -22.68 57.50 -41.18
N ARG A 41 -22.64 58.66 -40.52
CA ARG A 41 -22.25 58.85 -39.11
C ARG A 41 -23.44 58.53 -38.19
N GLY A 42 -23.17 57.99 -37.00
CA GLY A 42 -24.14 57.91 -35.90
C GLY A 42 -23.52 57.33 -34.62
N ALA A 43 -23.68 58.04 -33.51
CA ALA A 43 -22.93 57.92 -32.27
C ALA A 43 -23.27 56.71 -31.36
N GLY A 44 -22.29 56.33 -30.52
CA GLY A 44 -22.53 55.91 -29.14
C GLY A 44 -22.62 54.41 -28.85
N ALA A 45 -21.59 53.85 -28.23
CA ALA A 45 -21.67 53.08 -26.99
C ALA A 45 -20.30 52.44 -26.70
N ALA A 46 -19.84 52.64 -25.47
CA ALA A 46 -18.65 52.02 -24.93
C ALA A 46 -18.84 50.50 -24.81
N ASP A 47 -17.95 49.72 -25.40
CA ASP A 47 -17.52 48.45 -24.80
C ASP A 47 -16.15 48.04 -25.38
N ALA A 48 -15.09 48.68 -24.87
CA ALA A 48 -13.74 48.20 -25.12
C ALA A 48 -13.55 46.94 -24.28
N ALA A 49 -13.58 45.78 -24.93
CA ALA A 49 -13.27 44.48 -24.33
C ALA A 49 -11.97 44.59 -23.51
N ARG A 50 -12.09 44.57 -22.19
CA ARG A 50 -10.95 44.47 -21.29
C ARG A 50 -10.36 43.07 -21.46
N PRO A 51 -9.05 42.91 -21.65
CA PRO A 51 -8.45 41.59 -21.62
C PRO A 51 -8.71 41.00 -20.23
N HIS A 52 -9.44 39.89 -20.19
CA HIS A 52 -9.61 39.10 -18.97
C HIS A 52 -8.21 38.65 -18.54
N THR A 53 -7.67 39.31 -17.51
CA THR A 53 -6.50 38.81 -16.82
C THR A 53 -6.94 37.54 -16.10
N HIS A 54 -6.49 36.39 -16.58
CA HIS A 54 -6.61 35.16 -15.81
C HIS A 54 -5.98 35.42 -14.44
N PRO A 55 -6.67 35.10 -13.33
CA PRO A 55 -6.03 35.13 -12.03
C PRO A 55 -4.78 34.26 -12.11
N PRO A 56 -3.65 34.66 -11.51
CA PRO A 56 -2.44 33.85 -11.54
C PRO A 56 -2.82 32.44 -11.11
N GLU A 57 -2.43 31.45 -11.90
CA GLU A 57 -2.58 30.04 -11.54
C GLU A 57 -1.97 29.89 -10.15
N ARG A 58 -2.83 29.87 -9.13
CA ARG A 58 -2.45 29.30 -7.85
C ARG A 58 -2.18 27.87 -8.21
N HIS A 59 -0.91 27.51 -8.36
CA HIS A 59 -0.48 26.13 -8.24
C HIS A 59 -1.21 25.61 -7.01
N ALA A 60 -2.27 24.84 -7.22
CA ALA A 60 -3.00 24.22 -6.15
C ALA A 60 -1.95 23.36 -5.48
N ARG A 61 -1.44 23.82 -4.33
CA ARG A 61 -0.45 23.08 -3.57
C ARG A 61 -1.16 21.77 -3.26
N ALA A 62 -0.78 20.70 -3.98
CA ALA A 62 -1.40 19.40 -3.80
C ALA A 62 -1.40 19.14 -2.29
N LEU A 63 -2.58 18.90 -1.73
CA LEU A 63 -2.68 18.59 -0.32
C LEU A 63 -1.75 17.39 -0.09
N PRO A 64 -0.82 17.46 0.88
CA PRO A 64 0.13 16.37 1.08
C PRO A 64 -0.67 15.09 1.33
N LEU A 65 -0.44 14.09 0.47
CA LEU A 65 -1.07 12.79 0.62
C LEU A 65 -0.64 12.19 1.95
N SER A 66 -1.61 11.76 2.75
CA SER A 66 -1.38 11.18 4.08
C SER A 66 -1.95 9.77 4.12
N VAL A 67 -1.43 8.90 3.25
CA VAL A 67 -1.87 7.51 3.15
C VAL A 67 -0.68 6.57 3.33
N ILE A 68 -0.94 5.48 4.04
CA ILE A 68 -0.06 4.31 4.17
C ILE A 68 -0.66 3.23 3.28
N VAL A 69 0.17 2.61 2.43
CA VAL A 69 -0.23 1.45 1.63
C VAL A 69 0.49 0.22 2.17
N THR A 70 -0.27 -0.66 2.81
CA THR A 70 0.22 -1.88 3.46
C THR A 70 -0.14 -3.12 2.63
N ALA A 71 0.81 -4.01 2.43
CA ALA A 71 0.55 -5.35 1.93
C ALA A 71 0.59 -6.36 3.09
N ASP A 72 -0.54 -7.02 3.36
CA ASP A 72 -0.67 -7.98 4.46
C ASP A 72 -0.16 -9.38 4.06
N ASP A 73 0.04 -10.25 5.04
CA ASP A 73 0.45 -11.66 4.89
C ASP A 73 1.88 -11.95 4.38
N LEU A 74 2.85 -11.06 4.58
CA LEU A 74 4.25 -11.38 4.25
C LEU A 74 4.68 -12.64 5.02
N GLY A 75 5.27 -13.61 4.32
CA GLY A 75 5.69 -14.87 4.92
C GLY A 75 4.62 -15.95 5.04
N LEU A 76 3.38 -15.69 4.60
CA LEU A 76 2.32 -16.71 4.54
C LEU A 76 2.67 -17.85 3.57
N SER A 77 3.14 -17.49 2.38
CA SER A 77 3.72 -18.41 1.39
C SER A 77 4.77 -17.71 0.53
N THR A 78 5.49 -18.48 -0.28
CA THR A 78 6.49 -17.96 -1.22
C THR A 78 5.83 -17.10 -2.31
N GLY A 79 4.69 -17.54 -2.84
CA GLY A 79 3.90 -16.83 -3.85
C GLY A 79 3.31 -15.52 -3.33
N VAL A 80 2.86 -15.49 -2.08
CA VAL A 80 2.42 -14.26 -1.41
C VAL A 80 3.59 -13.30 -1.25
N THR A 81 4.71 -13.77 -0.69
CA THR A 81 5.93 -12.98 -0.52
C THR A 81 6.40 -12.36 -1.83
N ARG A 82 6.42 -13.14 -2.92
CA ARG A 82 6.79 -12.65 -4.25
C ARG A 82 5.86 -11.52 -4.73
N GLY A 83 4.54 -11.68 -4.57
CA GLY A 83 3.58 -10.65 -4.98
C GLY A 83 3.71 -9.37 -4.16
N ILE A 84 3.95 -9.47 -2.86
CA ILE A 84 4.21 -8.31 -1.99
C ILE A 84 5.45 -7.54 -2.45
N LEU A 85 6.56 -8.24 -2.68
CA LEU A 85 7.80 -7.60 -3.15
C LEU A 85 7.62 -6.99 -4.54
N GLU A 86 6.82 -7.61 -5.41
CA GLU A 86 6.47 -7.02 -6.71
C GLU A 86 5.63 -5.74 -6.56
N ALA A 87 4.61 -5.76 -5.71
CA ALA A 87 3.78 -4.59 -5.42
C ALA A 87 4.58 -3.44 -4.79
N HIS A 88 5.63 -3.75 -4.03
CA HIS A 88 6.57 -2.76 -3.50
C HIS A 88 7.49 -2.18 -4.59
N ARG A 89 8.17 -3.06 -5.35
CA ARG A 89 9.17 -2.67 -6.35
C ARG A 89 8.58 -1.94 -7.55
N ARG A 90 7.39 -2.35 -7.98
CA ARG A 90 6.73 -1.83 -9.21
C ARG A 90 5.57 -0.90 -8.92
N GLY A 91 5.00 -0.98 -7.72
CA GLY A 91 3.78 -0.31 -7.32
C GLY A 91 3.94 0.70 -6.19
N VAL A 92 2.88 0.83 -5.40
CA VAL A 92 2.71 1.86 -4.37
C VAL A 92 2.90 1.36 -2.93
N VAL A 93 3.16 0.07 -2.73
CA VAL A 93 3.34 -0.51 -1.40
C VAL A 93 4.63 0.00 -0.75
N ARG A 94 4.52 0.58 0.45
CA ARG A 94 5.66 1.02 1.28
C ARG A 94 5.68 0.42 2.69
N SER A 95 4.65 -0.34 3.04
CA SER A 95 4.55 -1.06 4.30
C SER A 95 4.09 -2.49 4.04
N THR A 96 4.56 -3.43 4.84
CA THR A 96 4.05 -4.80 4.85
C THR A 96 4.07 -5.37 6.25
N SER A 97 3.28 -6.41 6.51
CA SER A 97 3.19 -7.04 7.82
C SER A 97 3.58 -8.51 7.74
N LEU A 98 4.61 -8.89 8.49
CA LEU A 98 5.19 -10.23 8.53
C LEU A 98 4.42 -11.15 9.47
N ILE A 99 3.91 -12.27 8.96
CA ILE A 99 3.47 -13.40 9.77
C ILE A 99 4.69 -14.26 10.11
N VAL A 100 4.84 -14.68 11.38
CA VAL A 100 6.01 -15.44 11.87
C VAL A 100 5.72 -16.91 12.21
N THR A 101 4.48 -17.35 11.97
CA THR A 101 3.92 -18.64 12.38
C THR A 101 3.91 -19.66 11.23
N TYR A 102 4.38 -19.27 10.05
CA TYR A 102 4.44 -20.09 8.83
C TYR A 102 5.89 -20.43 8.44
N PRO A 103 6.12 -21.58 7.75
CA PRO A 103 7.47 -22.01 7.35
C PRO A 103 8.22 -21.00 6.47
N ALA A 104 7.53 -20.34 5.54
CA ALA A 104 8.13 -19.38 4.60
C ALA A 104 8.52 -18.04 5.25
N ALA A 105 8.13 -17.80 6.50
CA ALA A 105 8.23 -16.51 7.16
C ALA A 105 9.67 -16.01 7.33
N GLN A 106 10.60 -16.88 7.69
CA GLN A 106 11.98 -16.48 7.94
C GLN A 106 12.67 -16.01 6.65
N GLU A 107 12.45 -16.72 5.54
CA GLU A 107 12.96 -16.31 4.24
C GLU A 107 12.30 -15.01 3.76
N ALA A 108 10.99 -14.89 3.94
CA ALA A 108 10.26 -13.67 3.60
C ALA A 108 10.76 -12.43 4.37
N ALA A 109 11.10 -12.59 5.66
CA ALA A 109 11.70 -11.54 6.46
C ALA A 109 13.05 -11.10 5.89
N ALA A 110 13.92 -12.05 5.54
CA ALA A 110 15.23 -11.76 4.95
C ALA A 110 15.11 -11.03 3.60
N LEU A 111 14.18 -11.47 2.74
CA LEU A 111 13.93 -10.84 1.45
C LEU A 111 13.39 -9.41 1.61
N ALA A 112 12.42 -9.20 2.51
CA ALA A 112 11.83 -7.89 2.74
C ALA A 112 12.83 -6.90 3.37
N LEU A 113 13.71 -7.37 4.26
CA LEU A 113 14.77 -6.54 4.86
C LEU A 113 15.83 -6.09 3.85
N ALA A 114 15.95 -6.78 2.72
CA ALA A 114 16.83 -6.38 1.61
C ALA A 114 16.20 -5.30 0.71
N GLU A 115 14.91 -4.99 0.86
CA GLU A 115 14.24 -3.95 0.09
C GLU A 115 14.39 -2.58 0.75
N PRO A 116 15.04 -1.61 0.08
CA PRO A 116 15.06 -0.24 0.58
C PRO A 116 13.65 0.35 0.54
N ASP A 117 13.35 1.22 1.51
CA ASP A 117 12.07 1.93 1.61
C ASP A 117 10.81 1.07 1.81
N LEU A 118 10.97 -0.20 2.23
CA LEU A 118 9.89 -1.07 2.68
C LEU A 118 9.86 -1.17 4.21
N GLU A 119 8.84 -0.61 4.83
CA GLU A 119 8.58 -0.84 6.25
C GLU A 119 8.03 -2.25 6.50
N ILE A 120 8.52 -2.91 7.55
CA ILE A 120 8.04 -4.23 7.99
C ILE A 120 7.46 -4.15 9.40
N GLY A 121 6.16 -4.44 9.52
CA GLY A 121 5.45 -4.64 10.78
C GLY A 121 5.27 -6.13 11.12
N LEU A 122 4.62 -6.40 12.24
CA LEU A 122 4.24 -7.73 12.69
C LEU A 122 2.75 -7.97 12.41
N HIS A 123 2.47 -9.00 11.61
CA HIS A 123 1.12 -9.50 11.38
C HIS A 123 0.83 -10.62 12.37
N LEU A 124 0.16 -10.29 13.48
CA LEU A 124 -0.14 -11.26 14.51
C LEU A 124 -1.05 -12.37 13.96
N ASP A 125 -0.73 -13.61 14.25
CA ASP A 125 -1.54 -14.77 13.86
C ASP A 125 -1.99 -15.56 15.10
N LEU A 126 -3.26 -15.94 15.15
CA LEU A 126 -3.85 -16.72 16.25
C LEU A 126 -4.77 -17.83 15.73
N VAL A 127 -4.88 -17.98 14.41
CA VAL A 127 -5.93 -18.78 13.77
C VAL A 127 -5.47 -19.52 12.51
N GLY A 128 -4.21 -19.34 12.11
CA GLY A 128 -3.61 -19.95 10.93
C GLY A 128 -2.54 -20.97 11.27
N GLY A 129 -1.28 -20.50 11.37
CA GLY A 129 -0.08 -21.33 11.47
C GLY A 129 0.14 -22.00 12.83
N ARG A 130 1.41 -22.32 13.12
CA ARG A 130 1.81 -22.88 14.42
C ARG A 130 2.28 -21.77 15.35
N PRO A 131 1.97 -21.84 16.66
CA PRO A 131 2.35 -20.81 17.61
C PRO A 131 3.86 -20.55 17.62
N ALA A 132 4.22 -19.31 17.92
CA ALA A 132 5.60 -18.93 18.11
C ALA A 132 6.17 -19.38 19.45
N SER A 133 5.30 -19.49 20.46
CA SER A 133 5.59 -20.14 21.74
C SER A 133 5.51 -21.66 21.65
N ASP A 134 6.01 -22.34 22.68
CA ASP A 134 5.77 -23.77 22.85
C ASP A 134 4.25 -24.02 22.98
N PRO A 135 3.63 -24.87 22.12
CA PRO A 135 2.21 -25.20 22.21
C PRO A 135 1.78 -25.67 23.61
N ALA A 136 2.65 -26.35 24.36
CA ALA A 136 2.36 -26.80 25.72
C ALA A 136 2.19 -25.64 26.72
N SER A 137 2.72 -24.47 26.39
CA SER A 137 2.61 -23.24 27.18
C SER A 137 1.40 -22.37 26.82
N VAL A 138 0.69 -22.71 25.74
CA VAL A 138 -0.51 -22.00 25.24
C VAL A 138 -1.67 -22.95 24.84
N PRO A 139 -2.01 -23.96 25.66
CA PRO A 139 -2.96 -25.01 25.29
C PRO A 139 -4.40 -24.50 25.04
N SER A 140 -4.75 -23.28 25.45
CA SER A 140 -6.06 -22.71 25.16
C SER A 140 -6.21 -22.19 23.72
N LEU A 141 -5.08 -21.95 23.03
CA LEU A 141 -4.99 -21.41 21.66
C LEU A 141 -4.87 -22.51 20.60
N CYS A 142 -4.37 -23.69 20.98
CA CYS A 142 -3.98 -24.74 20.06
C CYS A 142 -4.85 -25.99 20.17
N ASP A 143 -4.94 -26.73 19.07
CA ASP A 143 -5.52 -28.06 19.01
C ASP A 143 -4.53 -29.15 19.50
N GLU A 144 -4.94 -30.41 19.36
CA GLU A 144 -4.15 -31.58 19.77
C GLU A 144 -2.86 -31.76 18.96
N ASN A 145 -2.76 -31.14 17.77
CA ASN A 145 -1.58 -31.18 16.91
C ASN A 145 -0.60 -30.03 17.22
N GLY A 146 -0.93 -29.18 18.19
CA GLY A 146 -0.16 -27.99 18.53
C GLY A 146 -0.24 -26.90 17.46
N THR A 147 -1.32 -26.85 16.69
CA THR A 147 -1.59 -25.81 15.69
C THR A 147 -2.71 -24.90 16.20
N PHE A 148 -2.77 -23.65 15.76
CA PHE A 148 -3.87 -22.77 16.17
C PHE A 148 -5.24 -23.33 15.77
N TYR A 149 -6.25 -23.06 16.62
CA TYR A 149 -7.63 -23.33 16.23
C TYR A 149 -8.05 -22.46 15.04
N PRO A 150 -8.84 -23.00 14.09
CA PRO A 150 -9.39 -22.19 13.02
C PRO A 150 -10.28 -21.07 13.58
N LEU A 151 -10.39 -19.96 12.82
CA LEU A 151 -11.06 -18.72 13.27
C LEU A 151 -12.41 -18.95 13.96
N SER A 152 -13.27 -19.82 13.43
CA SER A 152 -14.59 -20.10 14.00
C SER A 152 -14.51 -20.74 15.40
N VAL A 153 -13.60 -21.70 15.58
CA VAL A 153 -13.38 -22.40 16.85
C VAL A 153 -12.69 -21.47 17.84
N PHE A 154 -11.65 -20.75 17.41
CA PHE A 154 -10.97 -19.74 18.24
C PHE A 154 -11.97 -18.70 18.76
N THR A 155 -12.79 -18.13 17.88
CA THR A 155 -13.79 -17.12 18.25
C THR A 155 -14.81 -17.66 19.24
N ARG A 156 -15.34 -18.87 19.02
CA ARG A 156 -16.24 -19.53 19.98
C ARG A 156 -15.58 -19.72 21.34
N ARG A 157 -14.33 -20.20 21.38
CA ARG A 157 -13.57 -20.40 22.62
C ARG A 157 -13.32 -19.07 23.34
N LEU A 158 -12.97 -18.02 22.59
CA LEU A 158 -12.72 -16.68 23.10
C LEU A 158 -13.95 -16.13 23.84
N PHE A 159 -15.11 -16.13 23.18
CA PHE A 159 -16.35 -15.59 23.77
C PHE A 159 -17.01 -16.49 24.81
N THR A 160 -16.55 -17.73 24.95
CA THR A 160 -16.98 -18.65 26.02
C THR A 160 -15.97 -18.74 27.16
N GLY A 161 -14.98 -17.85 27.21
CA GLY A 161 -13.99 -17.78 28.30
C GLY A 161 -12.99 -18.93 28.31
N ARG A 162 -12.87 -19.69 27.22
CA ARG A 162 -11.96 -20.85 27.09
C ARG A 162 -10.58 -20.46 26.55
N VAL A 163 -10.37 -19.22 26.13
CA VAL A 163 -9.06 -18.65 25.77
C VAL A 163 -8.50 -17.92 26.98
N ARG A 164 -7.29 -18.28 27.41
CA ARG A 164 -6.66 -17.71 28.61
C ARG A 164 -5.86 -16.45 28.22
N PRO A 165 -6.14 -15.27 28.82
CA PRO A 165 -5.43 -14.02 28.48
C PRO A 165 -3.91 -14.08 28.65
N ALA A 166 -3.43 -14.81 29.66
CA ALA A 166 -1.99 -14.97 29.92
C ALA A 166 -1.29 -15.78 28.80
N GLU A 167 -1.97 -16.78 28.25
CA GLU A 167 -1.44 -17.57 27.12
C GLU A 167 -1.45 -16.76 25.84
N LEU A 168 -2.50 -15.98 25.60
CA LEU A 168 -2.53 -15.01 24.51
C LEU A 168 -1.36 -14.02 24.62
N ALA A 169 -1.15 -13.44 25.80
CA ALA A 169 -0.04 -12.50 26.02
C ALA A 169 1.35 -13.15 25.83
N ARG A 170 1.49 -14.43 26.22
CA ARG A 170 2.72 -15.21 25.99
C ARG A 170 2.98 -15.38 24.50
N GLU A 171 1.96 -15.78 23.74
CA GLU A 171 2.06 -15.98 22.30
C GLU A 171 2.39 -14.69 21.56
N LEU A 172 1.71 -13.58 21.87
CA LEU A 172 2.00 -12.27 21.26
C LEU A 172 3.45 -11.83 21.50
N ARG A 173 3.97 -12.03 22.71
CA ARG A 173 5.38 -11.75 23.04
C ARG A 173 6.33 -12.67 22.27
N ALA A 174 5.98 -13.96 22.12
CA ALA A 174 6.78 -14.91 21.36
C ALA A 174 6.86 -14.55 19.87
N GLN A 175 5.74 -14.12 19.26
CA GLN A 175 5.73 -13.68 17.87
C GLN A 175 6.58 -12.43 17.66
N ALA A 176 6.45 -11.43 18.55
CA ALA A 176 7.28 -10.23 18.49
C ALA A 176 8.78 -10.54 18.70
N ALA A 177 9.11 -11.45 19.62
CA ALA A 177 10.47 -11.90 19.84
C ALA A 177 11.04 -12.63 18.62
N ARG A 178 10.24 -13.49 17.97
CA ARG A 178 10.62 -14.19 16.74
C ARG A 178 10.89 -13.22 15.59
N ALA A 179 10.00 -12.27 15.34
CA ALA A 179 10.22 -11.21 14.33
C ALA A 179 11.54 -10.44 14.59
N ARG A 180 11.78 -10.05 15.85
CA ARG A 180 13.02 -9.36 16.26
C ARG A 180 14.26 -10.21 16.05
N SER A 181 14.18 -11.52 16.30
CA SER A 181 15.28 -12.45 16.05
C SER A 181 15.65 -12.56 14.57
N TRP A 182 14.72 -12.21 13.66
CA TRP A 182 14.95 -12.15 12.22
C TRP A 182 15.29 -10.73 11.73
N GLY A 183 15.51 -9.77 12.64
CA GLY A 183 15.88 -8.39 12.30
C GLY A 183 14.70 -7.44 12.12
N VAL A 184 13.45 -7.90 12.25
CA VAL A 184 12.25 -7.05 12.14
C VAL A 184 11.92 -6.45 13.52
N PRO A 185 11.97 -5.12 13.72
CA PRO A 185 11.76 -4.51 15.03
C PRO A 185 10.37 -4.77 15.65
N ALA A 186 9.38 -5.06 14.80
CA ALA A 186 7.98 -5.30 15.17
C ALA A 186 7.36 -4.11 15.92
N LEU A 187 7.53 -2.90 15.37
CA LEU A 187 7.02 -1.65 15.97
C LEU A 187 5.64 -1.23 15.44
N ALA A 188 5.17 -1.84 14.35
CA ALA A 188 3.84 -1.67 13.79
C ALA A 188 3.11 -3.01 13.79
N TRP A 189 1.92 -3.07 14.40
CA TRP A 189 1.15 -4.30 14.54
C TRP A 189 -0.21 -4.20 13.85
N ASP A 190 -0.59 -5.31 13.25
CA ASP A 190 -1.94 -5.66 12.82
C ASP A 190 -2.10 -7.19 13.01
N SER A 191 -3.09 -7.82 12.40
CA SER A 191 -3.25 -9.27 12.54
C SER A 191 -3.96 -9.91 11.37
N HIS A 192 -3.63 -11.18 11.15
CA HIS A 192 -4.32 -12.04 10.21
C HIS A 192 -5.80 -12.10 10.56
N ARG A 193 -6.65 -11.88 9.55
CA ARG A 193 -8.12 -11.83 9.67
C ARG A 193 -8.64 -10.85 10.74
N HIS A 194 -7.87 -9.82 11.07
CA HIS A 194 -8.23 -8.77 12.03
C HIS A 194 -8.61 -9.26 13.45
N VAL A 195 -8.16 -10.44 13.86
CA VAL A 195 -8.41 -10.98 15.21
C VAL A 195 -7.96 -10.05 16.35
N HIS A 196 -6.96 -9.19 16.14
CA HIS A 196 -6.52 -8.18 17.13
C HIS A 196 -7.61 -7.17 17.50
N LEU A 197 -8.65 -7.02 16.67
CA LEU A 197 -9.77 -6.11 16.93
C LEU A 197 -10.88 -6.75 17.79
N LEU A 198 -10.87 -8.07 17.96
CA LEU A 198 -11.85 -8.75 18.82
C LEU A 198 -11.68 -8.26 20.26
N PRO A 199 -12.72 -7.79 20.96
CA PRO A 199 -12.56 -7.06 22.21
C PRO A 199 -11.68 -7.74 23.28
N PRO A 200 -11.83 -9.05 23.57
CA PRO A 200 -10.94 -9.70 24.54
C PRO A 200 -9.48 -9.81 24.07
N VAL A 201 -9.25 -9.95 22.76
CA VAL A 201 -7.90 -9.97 22.17
C VAL A 201 -7.29 -8.57 22.18
N ALA A 202 -8.06 -7.56 21.80
CA ALA A 202 -7.61 -6.17 21.74
C ALA A 202 -7.08 -5.66 23.08
N LEU A 203 -7.73 -6.04 24.19
CA LEU A 203 -7.25 -5.71 25.54
C LEU A 203 -5.85 -6.26 25.81
N VAL A 204 -5.60 -7.51 25.44
CA VAL A 204 -4.29 -8.14 25.63
C VAL A 204 -3.27 -7.57 24.66
N VAL A 205 -3.62 -7.39 23.39
CA VAL A 205 -2.76 -6.76 22.37
C VAL A 205 -2.35 -5.37 22.82
N GLY A 206 -3.29 -4.53 23.27
CA GLY A 206 -2.99 -3.19 23.74
C GLY A 206 -2.06 -3.18 24.95
N HIS A 207 -2.22 -4.10 25.90
CA HIS A 207 -1.31 -4.23 27.04
C HIS A 207 0.10 -4.62 26.59
N VAL A 208 0.24 -5.72 25.84
CA VAL A 208 1.55 -6.20 25.38
C VAL A 208 2.23 -5.21 24.45
N ALA A 209 1.46 -4.54 23.57
CA ALA A 209 1.99 -3.55 22.65
C ALA A 209 2.64 -2.37 23.39
N ARG A 210 2.04 -1.90 24.50
CA ARG A 210 2.65 -0.86 25.34
C ARG A 210 3.92 -1.38 26.02
N ASP A 211 3.88 -2.57 26.61
CA ASP A 211 5.03 -3.18 27.28
C ASP A 211 6.23 -3.33 26.33
N LEU A 212 5.97 -3.64 25.06
CA LEU A 212 7.00 -3.87 24.05
C LEU A 212 7.40 -2.62 23.25
N GLY A 213 6.83 -1.45 23.55
CA GLY A 213 7.15 -0.18 22.88
C GLY A 213 6.64 -0.08 21.45
N VAL A 214 5.54 -0.77 21.11
CA VAL A 214 4.91 -0.71 19.79
C VAL A 214 4.42 0.71 19.53
N ARG A 215 4.75 1.23 18.35
CA ARG A 215 4.48 2.62 17.96
C ARG A 215 3.22 2.76 17.11
N TRP A 216 2.78 1.68 16.48
CA TRP A 216 1.59 1.65 15.63
C TRP A 216 0.76 0.39 15.84
N VAL A 217 -0.57 0.53 15.96
CA VAL A 217 -1.53 -0.58 15.88
C VAL A 217 -2.64 -0.18 14.92
N ARG A 218 -2.94 -1.04 13.94
CA ARG A 218 -4.02 -0.82 12.97
C ARG A 218 -5.39 -0.69 13.67
N ARG A 219 -6.25 0.17 13.11
CA ARG A 219 -7.63 0.38 13.55
C ARG A 219 -8.56 0.25 12.35
N ALA A 220 -9.66 -0.51 12.45
CA ALA A 220 -10.60 -0.67 11.33
C ALA A 220 -11.72 0.39 11.35
N ARG A 221 -11.35 1.67 11.33
CA ARG A 221 -12.32 2.77 11.24
C ARG A 221 -12.65 3.01 9.77
N ALA A 222 -13.86 2.69 9.33
CA ALA A 222 -14.27 3.00 7.96
C ALA A 222 -14.20 4.53 7.71
N PRO A 223 -13.76 4.98 6.52
CA PRO A 223 -13.89 6.39 6.14
C PRO A 223 -15.36 6.78 6.22
N ARG A 224 -15.67 7.94 6.81
CA ARG A 224 -17.04 8.42 7.05
C ARG A 224 -17.68 8.92 5.75
N LEU A 225 -17.80 8.05 4.77
CA LEU A 225 -18.32 8.38 3.45
C LEU A 225 -19.85 8.33 3.41
N ARG A 226 -20.51 7.44 4.19
CA ARG A 226 -21.97 7.40 4.43
C ARG A 226 -22.31 6.70 5.76
N THR A 227 -23.38 7.14 6.43
CA THR A 227 -23.87 6.62 7.72
C THR A 227 -24.95 5.56 7.48
N GLU A 228 -24.69 4.29 7.76
CA GLU A 228 -25.71 3.22 7.72
C GLU A 228 -25.88 2.56 9.10
N LEU A 229 -27.10 2.19 9.47
CA LEU A 229 -27.45 1.61 10.79
C LEU A 229 -26.73 0.28 11.14
N LYS A 230 -26.22 -0.47 10.16
CA LYS A 230 -25.33 -1.64 10.39
C LYS A 230 -23.99 -1.28 11.06
N THR A 231 -23.69 0.01 11.13
CA THR A 231 -22.45 0.54 11.70
C THR A 231 -22.44 0.50 13.23
N ALA A 232 -23.56 0.28 13.92
CA ALA A 232 -23.64 0.35 15.38
C ALA A 232 -22.88 -0.79 16.11
N SER A 233 -23.06 -2.04 15.71
CA SER A 233 -22.37 -3.20 16.33
C SER A 233 -20.88 -3.23 15.98
N LEU A 234 -20.54 -2.90 14.73
CA LEU A 234 -19.16 -2.68 14.30
C LEU A 234 -18.52 -1.49 15.02
N ALA A 235 -19.27 -0.41 15.29
CA ALA A 235 -18.80 0.74 16.06
C ALA A 235 -18.57 0.37 17.54
N ALA A 236 -19.41 -0.46 18.15
CA ALA A 236 -19.21 -0.91 19.53
C ALA A 236 -17.97 -1.81 19.68
N ALA A 237 -17.75 -2.76 18.76
CA ALA A 237 -16.52 -3.56 18.73
C ALA A 237 -15.28 -2.71 18.45
N SER A 238 -15.41 -1.72 17.56
CA SER A 238 -14.36 -0.74 17.27
C SER A 238 -14.06 0.15 18.48
N LEU A 239 -15.05 0.47 19.31
CA LEU A 239 -14.87 1.31 20.51
C LEU A 239 -13.98 0.62 21.55
N VAL A 240 -14.20 -0.68 21.81
CA VAL A 240 -13.40 -1.41 22.80
C VAL A 240 -11.96 -1.57 22.32
N SER A 241 -11.74 -1.97 21.06
CA SER A 241 -10.39 -2.04 20.50
C SER A 241 -9.73 -0.66 20.45
N ASP A 242 -10.49 0.39 20.14
CA ASP A 242 -9.97 1.75 20.15
C ASP A 242 -9.48 2.20 21.53
N LEU A 243 -10.27 1.90 22.57
CA LEU A 243 -9.90 2.16 23.95
C LEU A 243 -8.69 1.32 24.37
N ALA A 244 -8.67 0.03 24.00
CA ALA A 244 -7.57 -0.88 24.30
C ALA A 244 -6.24 -0.38 23.72
N PHE A 245 -6.26 0.29 22.56
CA PHE A 245 -5.09 0.86 21.89
C PHE A 245 -4.86 2.34 22.21
N ARG A 246 -5.55 2.93 23.20
CA ARG A 246 -5.36 4.34 23.57
C ARG A 246 -3.89 4.63 23.92
N GLY A 247 -3.33 5.68 23.34
CA GLY A 247 -1.92 6.06 23.53
C GLY A 247 -0.94 5.41 22.54
N ILE A 248 -1.41 4.49 21.69
CA ILE A 248 -0.63 3.95 20.55
C ILE A 248 -1.18 4.58 19.27
N ARG A 249 -0.29 5.03 18.37
CA ARG A 249 -0.71 5.60 17.08
C ARG A 249 -1.37 4.53 16.22
N GLY A 250 -2.22 4.98 15.30
CA GLY A 250 -2.91 4.15 14.33
C GLY A 250 -3.59 5.04 13.29
N PRO A 251 -4.16 4.45 12.24
CA PRO A 251 -4.77 5.24 11.19
C PRO A 251 -6.08 5.88 11.68
N SER A 252 -6.37 7.07 11.14
CA SER A 252 -7.66 7.76 11.35
C SER A 252 -8.80 7.05 10.62
N TRP A 253 -8.49 6.43 9.49
CA TRP A 253 -9.40 5.60 8.70
C TRP A 253 -8.65 4.45 8.02
N TYR A 254 -9.35 3.36 7.75
CA TYR A 254 -8.81 2.14 7.19
C TYR A 254 -9.72 1.57 6.10
N VAL A 255 -9.11 1.06 5.04
CA VAL A 255 -9.80 0.32 3.97
C VAL A 255 -9.00 -0.93 3.62
N ASP A 256 -9.68 -2.08 3.62
CA ASP A 256 -9.17 -3.33 3.06
C ASP A 256 -9.67 -3.47 1.61
N LEU A 257 -8.76 -3.35 0.64
CA LEU A 257 -9.04 -3.43 -0.80
C LEU A 257 -9.68 -4.77 -1.19
N THR A 258 -9.25 -5.87 -0.55
CA THR A 258 -9.73 -7.21 -0.86
C THR A 258 -11.20 -7.38 -0.47
N SER A 259 -11.57 -6.83 0.70
CA SER A 259 -12.91 -6.96 1.27
C SER A 259 -13.86 -5.83 0.83
N GLN A 260 -13.33 -4.73 0.29
CA GLN A 260 -14.13 -3.56 -0.09
C GLN A 260 -15.13 -3.88 -1.20
N ARG A 261 -16.39 -3.46 -1.00
CA ARG A 261 -17.48 -3.61 -1.98
C ARG A 261 -18.23 -2.27 -2.15
N PRO A 262 -18.41 -1.75 -3.37
CA PRO A 262 -17.81 -2.22 -4.63
C PRO A 262 -16.28 -2.17 -4.59
N ARG A 263 -15.60 -3.00 -5.40
CA ARG A 263 -14.13 -2.96 -5.48
C ARG A 263 -13.70 -1.59 -6.01
N LEU A 264 -12.61 -1.09 -5.44
CA LEU A 264 -12.03 0.17 -5.85
C LEU A 264 -11.10 -0.05 -7.03
N ASP A 265 -11.11 0.88 -7.98
CA ASP A 265 -10.10 1.01 -9.01
C ASP A 265 -9.00 2.01 -8.55
N ALA A 266 -8.02 2.26 -9.41
CA ALA A 266 -6.93 3.18 -9.13
C ALA A 266 -7.43 4.59 -8.77
N ALA A 267 -8.48 5.08 -9.44
CA ALA A 267 -9.07 6.38 -9.18
C ALA A 267 -9.75 6.43 -7.81
N GLY A 268 -10.48 5.38 -7.44
CA GLY A 268 -11.12 5.25 -6.12
C GLY A 268 -10.10 5.25 -4.98
N VAL A 269 -9.00 4.53 -5.13
CA VAL A 269 -7.91 4.52 -4.14
C VAL A 269 -7.23 5.89 -4.06
N ALA A 270 -6.96 6.55 -5.19
CA ALA A 270 -6.41 7.90 -5.21
C ALA A 270 -7.33 8.92 -4.52
N LEU A 271 -8.64 8.82 -4.71
CA LEU A 271 -9.62 9.67 -4.04
C LEU A 271 -9.61 9.47 -2.52
N LEU A 272 -9.47 8.23 -2.05
CA LEU A 272 -9.33 7.92 -0.62
C LEU A 272 -8.07 8.54 -0.03
N ALA A 273 -6.95 8.49 -0.74
CA ALA A 273 -5.70 9.10 -0.29
C ALA A 273 -5.82 10.62 -0.10
N ALA A 274 -6.75 11.28 -0.80
CA ALA A 274 -7.08 12.69 -0.66
C ALA A 274 -8.17 13.00 0.39
N TYR A 275 -8.78 11.98 1.02
CA TYR A 275 -9.90 12.13 1.96
C TYR A 275 -9.56 12.90 3.25
N GLY A 276 -8.26 13.07 3.54
CA GLY A 276 -7.75 13.80 4.69
C GLY A 276 -7.56 12.93 5.93
N GLY A 277 -6.66 13.35 6.82
CA GLY A 277 -6.18 12.54 7.94
C GLY A 277 -5.28 11.38 7.49
N LEU A 278 -4.61 10.74 8.44
CA LEU A 278 -3.70 9.63 8.14
C LEU A 278 -4.49 8.34 7.87
N GLY A 279 -4.55 7.92 6.62
CA GLY A 279 -5.22 6.70 6.19
C GLY A 279 -4.29 5.50 6.10
N GLU A 280 -4.86 4.31 6.22
CA GLU A 280 -4.21 3.06 5.85
C GLU A 280 -5.09 2.30 4.85
N VAL A 281 -4.53 2.03 3.67
CA VAL A 281 -5.11 1.15 2.65
C VAL A 281 -4.31 -0.14 2.70
N ALA A 282 -4.98 -1.26 2.96
CA ALA A 282 -4.35 -2.57 2.94
C ALA A 282 -4.90 -3.43 1.80
N GLY A 283 -4.03 -4.29 1.25
CA GLY A 283 -4.42 -5.30 0.29
C GLY A 283 -3.60 -6.57 0.48
N HIS A 284 -3.96 -7.59 -0.27
CA HIS A 284 -3.35 -8.92 -0.15
C HIS A 284 -2.70 -9.34 -1.48
N PRO A 285 -1.75 -8.56 -2.05
CA PRO A 285 -1.12 -8.89 -3.32
C PRO A 285 -0.34 -10.21 -3.22
N GLY A 286 -0.42 -11.05 -4.23
CA GLY A 286 0.17 -12.38 -4.15
C GLY A 286 -0.14 -13.25 -5.34
N TYR A 287 0.65 -14.30 -5.48
CA TYR A 287 0.37 -15.42 -6.37
C TYR A 287 -0.18 -16.59 -5.55
N VAL A 288 -1.10 -17.34 -6.15
CA VAL A 288 -1.58 -18.58 -5.55
C VAL A 288 -0.57 -19.69 -5.84
N ASP A 289 -0.03 -20.27 -4.78
CA ASP A 289 0.79 -21.48 -4.80
C ASP A 289 0.13 -22.60 -3.99
N ASP A 290 0.69 -23.80 -4.06
CA ASP A 290 0.17 -24.98 -3.36
C ASP A 290 0.18 -24.75 -1.84
N ASP A 291 1.24 -24.12 -1.32
CA ASP A 291 1.38 -23.77 0.09
C ASP A 291 0.26 -22.84 0.56
N LEU A 292 -0.08 -21.79 -0.20
CA LEU A 292 -1.21 -20.91 0.12
C LEU A 292 -2.54 -21.64 0.08
N SER A 293 -2.74 -22.50 -0.91
CA SER A 293 -3.99 -23.24 -1.10
C SER A 293 -4.28 -24.19 0.07
N LEU A 294 -3.25 -24.65 0.76
CA LEU A 294 -3.33 -25.46 1.98
C LEU A 294 -3.44 -24.61 3.26
N ALA A 295 -2.86 -23.41 3.25
CA ALA A 295 -2.71 -22.56 4.42
C ALA A 295 -3.90 -21.63 4.70
N ASP A 296 -4.56 -21.11 3.66
CA ASP A 296 -5.58 -20.06 3.81
C ASP A 296 -6.63 -20.07 2.69
N GLY A 297 -7.73 -19.35 2.89
CA GLY A 297 -8.74 -19.14 1.86
C GLY A 297 -8.18 -18.40 0.65
N LEU A 298 -8.62 -18.78 -0.55
CA LEU A 298 -8.21 -18.13 -1.80
C LEU A 298 -8.80 -16.72 -1.90
N LEU A 299 -8.09 -15.74 -1.35
CA LEU A 299 -8.34 -14.33 -1.60
C LEU A 299 -8.04 -13.99 -3.06
N PRO A 300 -8.69 -12.97 -3.64
CA PRO A 300 -8.40 -12.48 -4.99
C PRO A 300 -7.08 -11.69 -5.05
N ARG A 301 -5.97 -12.34 -4.66
CA ARG A 301 -4.64 -11.74 -4.50
C ARG A 301 -4.06 -11.16 -5.79
N ALA A 302 -4.39 -11.77 -6.93
CA ALA A 302 -3.97 -11.30 -8.24
C ALA A 302 -4.60 -9.94 -8.61
N ASP A 303 -5.86 -9.73 -8.24
CA ASP A 303 -6.55 -8.46 -8.51
C ASP A 303 -5.96 -7.33 -7.67
N ASP A 304 -5.66 -7.61 -6.40
CA ASP A 304 -5.02 -6.64 -5.51
C ASP A 304 -3.59 -6.32 -5.98
N LEU A 305 -2.84 -7.33 -6.46
CA LEU A 305 -1.54 -7.11 -7.07
C LEU A 305 -1.64 -6.23 -8.32
N ALA A 306 -2.61 -6.49 -9.19
CA ALA A 306 -2.84 -5.68 -10.40
C ALA A 306 -3.15 -4.22 -10.05
N LEU A 307 -4.02 -3.98 -9.07
CA LEU A 307 -4.38 -2.64 -8.61
C LEU A 307 -3.20 -1.91 -7.95
N LEU A 308 -2.47 -2.60 -7.06
CA LEU A 308 -1.34 -2.01 -6.33
C LEU A 308 -0.13 -1.73 -7.23
N THR A 309 -0.06 -2.35 -8.40
CA THR A 309 0.96 -2.10 -9.43
C THR A 309 0.45 -1.23 -10.59
N ASP A 310 -0.79 -0.72 -10.51
CA ASP A 310 -1.40 0.07 -11.56
C ASP A 310 -0.61 1.38 -11.81
N PRO A 311 -0.20 1.68 -13.05
CA PRO A 311 0.54 2.90 -13.38
C PRO A 311 -0.21 4.19 -13.04
N LEU A 312 -1.54 4.21 -13.14
CA LEU A 312 -2.36 5.36 -12.75
C LEU A 312 -2.31 5.58 -11.25
N LEU A 313 -2.43 4.50 -10.45
CA LEU A 313 -2.35 4.60 -9.00
C LEU A 313 -0.97 5.09 -8.55
N ARG A 314 0.08 4.57 -9.19
CA ARG A 314 1.46 5.02 -8.96
C ARG A 314 1.67 6.49 -9.31
N THR A 315 1.07 6.95 -10.40
CA THR A 315 1.13 8.35 -10.81
C THR A 315 0.37 9.24 -9.84
N ALA A 316 -0.80 8.79 -9.36
CA ALA A 316 -1.65 9.53 -8.45
C ALA A 316 -1.06 9.66 -7.05
N LEU A 317 -0.45 8.59 -6.51
CA LEU A 317 0.16 8.60 -5.18
C LEU A 317 1.61 9.09 -5.18
N GLY A 318 2.28 9.08 -6.33
CA GLY A 318 3.66 9.51 -6.46
C GLY A 318 4.61 8.73 -5.54
N ARG A 319 5.52 9.46 -4.88
CA ARG A 319 6.38 8.92 -3.81
C ARG A 319 5.85 9.25 -2.40
N ASP A 320 4.69 9.87 -2.30
CA ASP A 320 4.17 10.48 -1.07
C ASP A 320 3.38 9.49 -0.18
N VAL A 321 3.75 8.20 -0.24
CA VAL A 321 3.20 7.16 0.63
C VAL A 321 4.04 7.07 1.90
N LEU A 322 3.36 7.08 3.06
CA LEU A 322 4.00 7.09 4.36
C LEU A 322 4.26 5.67 4.90
N TRP A 323 5.22 5.57 5.81
CA TRP A 323 5.40 4.40 6.69
C TRP A 323 4.52 4.53 7.94
N ARG A 324 4.16 3.41 8.58
CA ARG A 324 3.41 3.43 9.86
C ARG A 324 4.23 4.03 10.99
N VAL A 325 5.53 3.82 10.94
CA VAL A 325 6.52 4.08 11.97
C VAL A 325 7.75 4.73 11.30
N HIS A 326 7.86 6.04 11.48
CA HIS A 326 9.06 6.81 11.13
C HIS A 326 10.20 6.60 12.13
#